data_AF-A0A6I9YGG8-F1
#
_entry.id   AF-A0A6I9YGG8-F1
#
_cell.length_a   1.000
_cell.length_b   1.000
_cell.length_c   1.000
_cell.angle_alpha   90.00
_cell.angle_beta   90.00
_cell.angle_gamma   90.00
#
_symmetry.space_group_name_H-M   'P 1'
#
loop_
_entity.id
_entity.type
_entity.pdbx_description
1 polymer ?
#
loop_
_entity_poly.entity_id
_entity_poly.type
_entity_poly.pdbx_seq_one_letter_code
_entity_poly.pdbx_strand_id
1 'polypeptide(L)'
;MGGPRAIEKGKRMAESILERTRIMFHQRGYEDYSAVNLQILGSEETYGPHAKQNIDGGPREVVIWLAVFHKQKEALEIFTREIAPAGTGMAPGVTAIIGGRPKISPVLKPFFFLYPKKYIKINIFMNGQHVETFQEDISFTSDLTASHDEPQSQEEFKDLPSGPHVYRLEDLAYTRSGDKGNTANIGVIARHPLYYPYLKKTLTALAVENYFQHLLEREQPEEILVSRYDLPGIYGLNFVLKNSLGGGGTASLRSDPQGKAFGQMLLDFKIKHVPDLKSLIE
;
A
#
# COMPACT_ATOMS: atom_id res chain seq x y z
N MET A 1 4.70 23.00 5.78
CA MET A 1 5.79 23.37 6.70
C MET A 1 7.06 23.55 5.90
N GLY A 2 7.68 24.73 5.97
CA GLY A 2 8.90 25.06 5.21
C GLY A 2 10.10 25.36 6.10
N GLY A 3 11.25 25.55 5.45
CA GLY A 3 12.53 25.88 6.05
C GLY A 3 13.40 24.66 6.41
N PRO A 4 14.62 24.90 6.92
CA PRO A 4 15.51 23.84 7.40
C PRO A 4 14.83 22.95 8.44
N ARG A 5 15.16 21.65 8.44
CA ARG A 5 14.61 20.64 9.35
C ARG A 5 13.08 20.55 9.31
N ALA A 6 12.48 20.72 8.12
CA ALA A 6 11.04 20.69 7.96
C ALA A 6 10.45 19.34 8.40
N ILE A 7 11.15 18.24 8.15
CA ILE A 7 10.73 16.89 8.56
C ILE A 7 10.67 16.78 10.08
N GLU A 8 11.75 17.14 10.78
CA GLU A 8 11.85 17.01 12.24
C GLU A 8 10.84 17.92 12.94
N LYS A 9 10.71 19.17 12.47
CA LYS A 9 9.69 20.10 12.96
C LYS A 9 8.29 19.55 12.74
N GLY A 10 8.03 18.94 11.58
CA GLY A 10 6.73 18.40 11.23
C GLY A 10 6.35 17.22 12.11
N LYS A 11 7.29 16.29 12.33
CA LYS A 11 7.12 15.16 13.25
C LYS A 11 6.89 15.64 14.68
N ARG A 12 7.75 16.52 15.20
CA ARG A 12 7.64 17.02 16.57
C ARG A 12 6.33 17.79 16.80
N MET A 13 5.88 18.56 15.83
CA MET A 13 4.59 19.26 15.89
C MET A 13 3.42 18.26 15.95
N ALA A 14 3.40 17.25 15.08
CA ALA A 14 2.38 16.22 15.09
C ALA A 14 2.35 15.44 16.41
N GLU A 15 3.52 15.04 16.93
CA GLU A 15 3.67 14.38 18.23
C GLU A 15 3.17 15.27 19.37
N SER A 16 3.47 16.57 19.34
CA SER A 16 3.03 17.53 20.36
C SER A 16 1.51 17.69 20.37
N ILE A 17 0.87 17.69 19.19
CA ILE A 17 -0.60 17.68 19.07
C ILE A 17 -1.16 16.43 19.73
N LEU A 18 -0.63 15.25 19.39
CA LEU A 18 -1.08 13.96 19.93
C LEU A 18 -0.88 13.85 21.45
N GLU A 19 0.26 14.32 21.95
CA GLU A 19 0.57 14.33 23.39
C GLU A 19 -0.41 15.23 24.15
N ARG A 20 -0.65 16.43 23.62
CA ARG A 20 -1.58 17.40 24.22
C ARG A 20 -3.02 16.87 24.24
N THR A 21 -3.49 16.26 23.15
CA THR A 21 -4.85 15.71 23.09
C THR A 21 -5.00 14.49 24.00
N ARG A 22 -3.97 13.63 24.12
CA ARG A 22 -3.96 12.53 25.10
C ARG A 22 -4.10 13.00 26.55
N ILE A 23 -3.43 14.10 26.91
CA ILE A 23 -3.63 14.72 28.24
C ILE A 23 -5.10 15.14 28.41
N MET A 24 -5.70 15.74 27.38
CA MET A 24 -7.12 16.14 27.41
C MET A 24 -8.08 14.96 27.44
N PHE A 25 -7.72 13.82 26.84
CA PHE A 25 -8.47 12.56 26.87
C PHE A 25 -8.46 11.99 28.29
N HIS A 26 -7.28 11.87 28.89
CA HIS A 26 -7.12 11.38 30.26
C HIS A 26 -7.92 12.22 31.26
N GLN A 27 -7.89 13.55 31.14
CA GLN A 27 -8.67 14.46 32.00
C GLN A 27 -10.20 14.29 31.87
N ARG A 28 -10.69 13.72 30.76
CA ARG A 28 -12.12 13.52 30.46
C ARG A 28 -12.55 12.06 30.52
N GLY A 29 -11.65 11.14 30.87
CA GLY A 29 -11.93 9.71 30.93
C GLY A 29 -12.09 9.03 29.55
N TYR A 30 -11.50 9.60 28.49
CA TYR A 30 -11.45 8.94 27.18
C TYR A 30 -10.24 7.98 27.09
N GLU A 31 -10.39 6.91 26.31
CA GLU A 31 -9.29 6.02 25.94
C GLU A 31 -8.27 6.73 25.02
N ASP A 32 -7.12 6.09 24.76
CA ASP A 32 -6.20 6.59 23.74
C ASP A 32 -6.73 6.32 22.31
N TYR A 33 -6.08 6.92 21.32
CA TYR A 33 -6.29 6.62 19.91
C TYR A 33 -6.21 5.12 19.62
N SER A 34 -7.18 4.61 18.87
CA SER A 34 -7.19 3.23 18.41
C SER A 34 -6.18 3.00 17.27
N ALA A 35 -5.83 4.06 16.54
CA ALA A 35 -4.76 4.07 15.55
C ALA A 35 -4.31 5.51 15.28
N VAL A 36 -3.05 5.68 14.91
CA VAL A 36 -2.44 6.95 14.48
C VAL A 36 -1.58 6.68 13.26
N ASN A 37 -1.74 7.49 12.21
CA ASN A 37 -0.83 7.52 11.07
C ASN A 37 -0.25 8.91 10.91
N LEU A 38 1.08 8.96 10.82
CA LEU A 38 1.84 10.19 10.58
C LEU A 38 2.75 9.96 9.37
N GLN A 39 2.52 10.72 8.30
CA GLN A 39 3.41 10.76 7.14
C GLN A 39 3.88 12.20 6.89
N ILE A 40 5.10 12.32 6.40
CA ILE A 40 5.72 13.59 6.03
C ILE A 40 5.99 13.51 4.53
N LEU A 41 5.30 14.34 3.75
CA LEU A 41 5.30 14.31 2.28
C LEU A 41 5.88 15.62 1.75
N GLY A 42 6.71 15.64 0.70
CA GLY A 42 7.22 16.89 0.16
C GLY A 42 8.10 16.74 -1.07
N SER A 43 8.11 17.77 -1.92
CA SER A 43 8.87 17.82 -3.18
C SER A 43 9.85 19.00 -3.28
N GLU A 44 9.87 19.91 -2.29
CA GLU A 44 10.62 21.17 -2.33
C GLU A 44 10.14 22.19 -3.38
N GLU A 45 8.86 22.16 -3.76
CA GLU A 45 8.33 23.05 -4.82
C GLU A 45 8.42 24.54 -4.43
N THR A 46 8.14 24.91 -3.17
CA THR A 46 8.28 26.32 -2.73
C THR A 46 9.70 26.87 -2.76
N TYR A 47 10.72 26.02 -2.95
CA TYR A 47 12.10 26.50 -3.15
C TYR A 47 12.39 26.87 -4.61
N GLY A 48 11.50 26.56 -5.55
CA GLY A 48 11.61 26.92 -6.96
C GLY A 48 12.98 26.51 -7.55
N PRO A 49 13.73 27.44 -8.19
CA PRO A 49 15.06 27.16 -8.73
C PRO A 49 16.10 26.67 -7.71
N HIS A 50 15.83 26.81 -6.40
CA HIS A 50 16.70 26.37 -5.32
C HIS A 50 16.28 25.02 -4.71
N ALA A 51 15.28 24.34 -5.29
CA ALA A 51 14.94 22.98 -4.93
C ALA A 51 16.15 22.06 -5.13
N LYS A 52 16.40 21.17 -4.16
CA LYS A 52 17.50 20.22 -4.26
C LYS A 52 17.15 19.12 -5.27
N GLN A 53 18.07 18.83 -6.18
CA GLN A 53 17.95 17.65 -7.06
C GLN A 53 18.10 16.33 -6.29
N ASN A 54 18.93 16.33 -5.24
CA ASN A 54 19.07 15.21 -4.32
C ASN A 54 18.71 15.66 -2.90
N ILE A 55 17.70 15.03 -2.32
CA ILE A 55 17.20 15.30 -0.97
C ILE A 55 18.00 14.56 0.11
N ASP A 56 19.33 14.56 0.01
CA ASP A 56 20.17 14.08 1.12
C ASP A 56 19.91 14.94 2.37
N GLY A 57 19.42 14.29 3.43
CA GLY A 57 18.89 14.92 4.64
C GLY A 57 17.39 15.30 4.58
N GLY A 58 16.71 14.97 3.49
CA GLY A 58 15.27 15.12 3.28
C GLY A 58 14.82 16.51 2.77
N PRO A 59 13.55 16.62 2.31
CA PRO A 59 12.98 17.88 1.84
C PRO A 59 12.88 18.94 2.95
N ARG A 60 13.13 20.20 2.59
CA ARG A 60 12.97 21.40 3.43
C ARG A 60 11.59 22.05 3.30
N GLU A 61 10.68 21.36 2.65
CA GLU A 61 9.27 21.69 2.51
C GLU A 61 8.49 20.40 2.62
N VAL A 62 7.55 20.34 3.56
CA VAL A 62 6.72 19.16 3.79
C VAL A 62 5.28 19.49 4.14
N VAL A 63 4.39 18.59 3.78
CA VAL A 63 3.02 18.44 4.26
C VAL A 63 3.00 17.36 5.33
N ILE A 64 2.36 17.65 6.45
CA ILE A 64 2.14 16.70 7.54
C ILE A 64 0.80 16.03 7.27
N TRP A 65 0.81 14.74 6.98
CA TRP A 65 -0.39 13.92 6.94
C TRP A 65 -0.55 13.25 8.31
N LEU A 66 -1.41 13.82 9.15
CA LEU A 66 -1.72 13.30 10.48
C LEU A 66 -3.18 12.85 10.51
N ALA A 67 -3.40 11.55 10.65
CA ALA A 67 -4.72 10.94 10.68
C ALA A 67 -4.84 10.00 11.88
N VAL A 68 -6.01 9.96 12.53
CA VAL A 68 -6.22 9.24 13.79
C VAL A 68 -7.57 8.53 13.80
N PHE A 69 -7.65 7.42 14.56
CA PHE A 69 -8.89 6.77 14.93
C PHE A 69 -9.12 6.81 16.43
N HIS A 70 -10.39 6.93 16.79
CA HIS A 70 -10.85 6.81 18.16
C HIS A 70 -12.28 6.25 18.16
N LYS A 71 -12.64 5.46 19.18
CA LYS A 71 -13.97 4.83 19.29
C LYS A 71 -15.09 5.83 19.54
N GLN A 72 -14.77 6.95 20.19
CA GLN A 72 -15.70 8.02 20.57
C GLN A 72 -15.46 9.27 19.71
N LYS A 73 -16.54 9.84 19.16
CA LYS A 73 -16.50 11.01 18.28
C LYS A 73 -16.00 12.25 19.02
N GLU A 74 -16.37 12.39 20.28
CA GLU A 74 -16.09 13.54 21.15
C GLU A 74 -14.58 13.73 21.36
N ALA A 75 -13.82 12.64 21.46
CA ALA A 75 -12.37 12.70 21.51
C ALA A 75 -11.75 13.19 20.19
N LEU A 76 -12.35 12.81 19.04
CA LEU A 76 -11.93 13.34 17.74
C LEU A 76 -12.27 14.84 17.61
N GLU A 77 -13.37 15.30 18.21
CA GLU A 77 -13.69 16.73 18.25
C GLU A 77 -12.62 17.54 19.01
N ILE A 78 -12.06 16.99 20.09
CA ILE A 78 -10.91 17.59 20.79
C ILE A 78 -9.70 17.65 19.85
N PHE A 79 -9.34 16.53 19.20
CA PHE A 79 -8.22 16.49 18.26
C PHE A 79 -8.35 17.53 17.15
N THR A 80 -9.52 17.61 16.50
CA THR A 80 -9.74 18.56 15.40
C THR A 80 -9.65 20.03 15.85
N ARG A 81 -10.03 20.34 17.10
CA ARG A 81 -9.92 21.69 17.66
C ARG A 81 -8.47 22.11 17.90
N GLU A 82 -7.57 21.16 18.19
CA GLU A 82 -6.15 21.43 18.45
C GLU A 82 -5.31 21.68 17.18
N ILE A 83 -5.82 21.33 15.99
CA ILE A 83 -5.08 21.55 14.72
C ILE A 83 -4.87 23.03 14.40
N ALA A 84 -5.89 23.87 14.60
CA ALA A 84 -5.82 25.29 14.24
C ALA A 84 -4.83 26.09 15.14
N PRO A 85 -4.89 25.98 16.47
CA PRO A 85 -3.90 26.61 17.36
C PRO A 85 -2.47 26.13 17.10
N ALA A 86 -2.32 24.85 16.73
CA ALA A 86 -1.01 24.30 16.38
C ALA A 86 -0.39 25.02 15.17
N GLY A 87 -1.21 25.36 14.17
CA GLY A 87 -0.74 26.04 12.96
C GLY A 87 -0.23 27.46 13.20
N THR A 88 -0.76 28.16 14.21
CA THR A 88 -0.40 29.56 14.49
C THR A 88 0.61 29.72 15.62
N GLY A 89 0.73 28.73 16.52
CA GLY A 89 1.48 28.88 17.77
C GLY A 89 2.61 27.87 18.03
N MET A 90 2.78 26.85 17.18
CA MET A 90 3.82 25.83 17.37
C MET A 90 5.07 26.12 16.53
N ALA A 91 5.54 25.14 15.75
CA ALA A 91 6.84 25.20 15.09
C ALA A 91 6.91 26.33 14.03
N PRO A 92 8.05 27.02 13.89
CA PRO A 92 8.22 28.03 12.86
C PRO A 92 8.20 27.43 11.45
N GLY A 93 7.66 28.17 10.50
CA GLY A 93 7.55 27.74 9.09
C GLY A 93 6.30 26.93 8.79
N VAL A 94 5.29 26.92 9.67
CA VAL A 94 3.94 26.47 9.29
C VAL A 94 3.31 27.55 8.42
N THR A 95 2.88 27.18 7.22
CA THR A 95 2.42 28.12 6.19
C THR A 95 0.90 28.10 6.04
N ALA A 96 0.30 26.92 5.95
CA ALA A 96 -1.13 26.76 5.77
C ALA A 96 -1.64 25.45 6.39
N ILE A 97 -2.90 25.44 6.79
CA ILE A 97 -3.68 24.24 7.11
C ILE A 97 -4.58 23.95 5.92
N ILE A 98 -4.13 23.05 5.05
CA ILE A 98 -4.86 22.68 3.83
C ILE A 98 -6.11 21.88 4.23
N GLY A 99 -7.29 22.28 3.72
CA GLY A 99 -8.56 21.64 4.03
C GLY A 99 -9.21 22.08 5.36
N GLY A 100 -8.60 23.02 6.08
CA GLY A 100 -9.15 23.59 7.32
C GLY A 100 -9.17 22.60 8.49
N ARG A 101 -10.20 22.69 9.34
CA ARG A 101 -10.37 21.74 10.45
C ARG A 101 -10.71 20.34 9.89
N PRO A 102 -10.00 19.27 10.28
CA PRO A 102 -10.29 17.93 9.75
C PRO A 102 -11.73 17.51 10.05
N LYS A 103 -12.36 16.86 9.07
CA LYS A 103 -13.73 16.32 9.22
C LYS A 103 -13.66 14.97 9.93
N ILE A 104 -14.62 14.74 10.83
CA ILE A 104 -14.80 13.46 11.50
C ILE A 104 -15.82 12.65 10.71
N SER A 105 -15.49 11.40 10.40
CA SER A 105 -16.36 10.47 9.69
C SER A 105 -16.32 9.09 10.34
N PRO A 106 -17.43 8.32 10.30
CA PRO A 106 -17.40 6.93 10.70
C PRO A 106 -16.51 6.11 9.77
N VAL A 107 -15.91 5.03 10.30
CA VAL A 107 -15.08 4.10 9.54
C VAL A 107 -15.92 2.89 9.14
N LEU A 108 -16.09 2.67 7.84
CA LEU A 108 -16.81 1.52 7.32
C LEU A 108 -15.81 0.41 6.99
N LYS A 109 -15.84 -0.69 7.74
CA LYS A 109 -14.99 -1.87 7.51
C LYS A 109 -15.82 -2.99 6.89
N PRO A 110 -15.62 -3.33 5.61
CA PRO A 110 -16.30 -4.48 5.03
C PRO A 110 -15.74 -5.77 5.63
N PHE A 111 -16.63 -6.68 6.03
CA PHE A 111 -16.28 -8.03 6.44
C PHE A 111 -16.79 -9.02 5.39
N PHE A 112 -15.87 -9.72 4.74
CA PHE A 112 -16.19 -10.69 3.70
C PHE A 112 -16.10 -12.10 4.29
N PHE A 113 -17.14 -12.90 4.07
CA PHE A 113 -17.20 -14.29 4.48
C PHE A 113 -17.87 -15.12 3.40
N LEU A 114 -17.55 -16.40 3.34
CA LEU A 114 -18.23 -17.34 2.45
C LEU A 114 -19.54 -17.78 3.12
N TYR A 115 -20.64 -17.69 2.38
CA TYR A 115 -21.93 -18.23 2.82
C TYR A 115 -22.28 -19.44 1.94
N PRO A 116 -22.66 -20.60 2.53
CA PRO A 116 -22.93 -21.79 1.73
C PRO A 116 -24.10 -21.56 0.77
N LYS A 117 -23.81 -21.65 -0.54
CA LYS A 117 -24.78 -21.40 -1.60
C LYS A 117 -26.01 -22.31 -1.52
N LYS A 118 -25.87 -23.52 -0.97
CA LYS A 118 -26.97 -24.46 -0.70
C LYS A 118 -28.09 -23.90 0.20
N TYR A 119 -27.80 -22.86 0.99
CA TYR A 119 -28.81 -22.19 1.82
C TYR A 119 -29.47 -20.99 1.13
N ILE A 120 -29.06 -20.66 -0.10
CA ILE A 120 -29.61 -19.56 -0.89
C ILE A 120 -30.59 -20.15 -1.91
N LYS A 121 -31.87 -19.76 -1.82
CA LYS A 121 -32.86 -20.07 -2.85
C LYS A 121 -32.80 -19.00 -3.95
N ILE A 122 -32.49 -19.41 -5.18
CA ILE A 122 -32.41 -18.52 -6.33
C ILE A 122 -33.67 -18.71 -7.19
N ASN A 123 -34.52 -17.69 -7.27
CA ASN A 123 -35.71 -17.68 -8.12
C ASN A 123 -35.51 -16.73 -9.29
N ILE A 124 -35.84 -17.18 -10.50
CA ILE A 124 -35.76 -16.43 -11.74
C ILE A 124 -37.16 -15.96 -12.10
N PHE A 125 -37.31 -14.66 -12.31
CA PHE A 125 -38.55 -14.04 -12.76
C PHE A 125 -38.32 -13.36 -14.10
N MET A 126 -39.23 -13.57 -15.06
CA MET A 126 -39.25 -12.84 -16.33
C MET A 126 -40.62 -12.18 -16.48
N ASN A 127 -40.63 -10.89 -16.85
CA ASN A 127 -41.84 -10.08 -16.98
C ASN A 127 -42.75 -10.13 -15.72
N GLY A 128 -42.14 -10.21 -14.53
CA GLY A 128 -42.85 -10.30 -13.26
C GLY A 128 -43.44 -11.68 -12.94
N GLN A 129 -43.30 -12.67 -13.82
CA GLN A 129 -43.74 -14.05 -13.59
C GLN A 129 -42.57 -14.92 -13.16
N HIS A 130 -42.79 -15.78 -12.17
CA HIS A 130 -41.81 -16.78 -11.74
C HIS A 130 -41.64 -17.82 -12.86
N VAL A 131 -40.42 -17.96 -13.37
CA VAL A 131 -40.09 -18.88 -14.47
C VAL A 131 -39.44 -20.15 -13.93
N GLU A 132 -38.50 -20.01 -13.00
CA GLU A 132 -37.70 -21.14 -12.53
C GLU A 132 -37.14 -20.87 -11.13
N THR A 133 -37.07 -21.90 -10.30
CA THR A 133 -36.18 -21.90 -9.13
C THR A 133 -34.91 -22.62 -9.53
N PHE A 134 -33.80 -21.89 -9.66
CA PHE A 134 -32.50 -22.48 -10.01
C PHE A 134 -32.14 -23.54 -8.99
N GLN A 135 -31.91 -24.76 -9.49
CA GLN A 135 -31.29 -25.83 -8.74
C GLN A 135 -29.85 -25.98 -9.21
N GLU A 136 -28.92 -25.92 -8.27
CA GLU A 136 -27.51 -26.06 -8.60
C GLU A 136 -27.24 -27.47 -9.12
N ASP A 137 -26.82 -27.56 -10.38
CA ASP A 137 -26.30 -28.81 -10.93
C ASP A 137 -24.88 -29.03 -10.37
N ILE A 138 -24.83 -29.78 -9.27
CA ILE A 138 -23.60 -30.15 -8.55
C ILE A 138 -22.70 -31.08 -9.39
N SER A 139 -23.15 -31.54 -10.56
CA SER A 139 -22.34 -32.38 -11.46
C SER A 139 -21.18 -31.62 -12.11
N PHE A 140 -21.28 -30.29 -12.24
CA PHE A 140 -20.21 -29.43 -12.79
C PHE A 140 -19.26 -28.88 -11.71
N THR A 141 -19.66 -28.93 -10.43
CA THR A 141 -18.88 -28.41 -9.30
C THR A 141 -18.05 -29.51 -8.65
N SER A 142 -17.29 -30.27 -9.43
CA SER A 142 -16.09 -30.83 -8.82
C SER A 142 -15.18 -29.64 -8.54
N ASP A 143 -15.02 -29.26 -7.26
CA ASP A 143 -13.90 -28.46 -6.76
C ASP A 143 -12.58 -29.25 -6.91
N LEU A 144 -12.41 -29.98 -8.01
CA LEU A 144 -11.10 -30.22 -8.56
C LEU A 144 -10.64 -28.83 -8.96
N THR A 145 -10.03 -28.11 -8.00
CA THR A 145 -8.97 -27.17 -8.32
C THR A 145 -8.19 -27.85 -9.42
N ALA A 146 -8.25 -27.31 -10.65
CA ALA A 146 -7.36 -27.76 -11.70
C ALA A 146 -6.01 -27.86 -11.02
N SER A 147 -5.44 -29.07 -10.97
CA SER A 147 -4.09 -29.25 -10.43
C SER A 147 -3.26 -28.26 -11.21
N HIS A 148 -2.97 -27.12 -10.62
CA HIS A 148 -1.85 -26.34 -11.05
C HIS A 148 -0.71 -27.23 -10.59
N ASP A 149 -0.30 -28.16 -11.44
CA ASP A 149 1.09 -28.57 -11.45
C ASP A 149 1.82 -27.23 -11.51
N GLU A 150 2.31 -26.76 -10.36
CA GLU A 150 3.11 -25.55 -10.31
C GLU A 150 4.17 -25.77 -11.37
N PRO A 151 4.27 -24.92 -12.42
CA PRO A 151 5.24 -25.16 -13.47
C PRO A 151 6.60 -25.29 -12.79
N GLN A 152 7.13 -26.51 -12.79
CA GLN A 152 8.38 -26.87 -12.15
C GLN A 152 9.47 -26.03 -12.83
N SER A 153 9.79 -24.92 -12.21
CA SER A 153 10.64 -23.87 -12.79
C SER A 153 11.84 -23.57 -11.92
N GLN A 154 12.22 -24.51 -11.06
CA GLN A 154 13.39 -24.34 -10.20
C GLN A 154 14.72 -24.64 -10.93
N GLU A 155 14.71 -25.34 -12.06
CA GLU A 155 15.96 -25.75 -12.73
C GLU A 155 16.50 -24.77 -13.80
N GLU A 156 15.69 -23.89 -14.39
CA GLU A 156 16.12 -23.06 -15.55
C GLU A 156 17.06 -21.86 -15.23
N PHE A 157 17.27 -21.47 -13.97
CA PHE A 157 17.90 -20.18 -13.64
C PHE A 157 19.30 -20.24 -13.01
N LYS A 158 19.89 -21.44 -12.87
CA LYS A 158 21.24 -21.61 -12.33
C LYS A 158 22.31 -21.01 -13.25
N ASP A 159 22.04 -20.95 -14.56
CA ASP A 159 23.03 -20.57 -15.58
C ASP A 159 22.83 -19.17 -16.19
N LEU A 160 21.99 -18.31 -15.58
CA LEU A 160 21.85 -16.94 -16.09
C LEU A 160 23.20 -16.20 -16.01
N PRO A 161 23.69 -15.62 -17.12
CA PRO A 161 24.90 -14.82 -17.11
C PRO A 161 24.83 -13.73 -16.03
N SER A 162 25.95 -13.49 -15.37
CA SER A 162 26.11 -12.42 -14.39
C SER A 162 27.05 -11.35 -14.96
N GLY A 163 26.96 -10.14 -14.44
CA GLY A 163 27.79 -9.03 -14.87
C GLY A 163 27.82 -7.90 -13.85
N PRO A 164 28.57 -6.82 -14.13
CA PRO A 164 28.73 -5.70 -13.20
C PRO A 164 27.55 -4.72 -13.22
N HIS A 165 26.56 -4.90 -14.10
CA HIS A 165 25.50 -3.92 -14.31
C HIS A 165 24.41 -3.98 -13.23
N VAL A 166 23.78 -2.81 -13.04
CA VAL A 166 22.65 -2.61 -12.14
C VAL A 166 21.60 -1.79 -12.88
N TYR A 167 20.37 -2.28 -12.90
CA TYR A 167 19.22 -1.57 -13.49
C TYR A 167 18.15 -1.30 -12.43
N ARG A 168 17.37 -0.23 -12.62
CA ARG A 168 16.11 -0.07 -11.88
C ARG A 168 15.08 -1.00 -12.53
N LEU A 169 14.10 -1.47 -11.75
CA LEU A 169 13.01 -2.26 -12.31
C LEU A 169 12.28 -1.50 -13.42
N GLU A 170 12.22 -0.16 -13.32
CA GLU A 170 11.71 0.73 -14.37
C GLU A 170 12.29 0.48 -15.77
N ASP A 171 13.58 0.20 -15.85
CA ASP A 171 14.28 -0.04 -17.11
C ASP A 171 13.85 -1.36 -17.77
N LEU A 172 13.37 -2.32 -16.97
CA LEU A 172 13.22 -3.72 -17.37
C LEU A 172 11.76 -4.19 -17.36
N ALA A 173 10.87 -3.50 -16.65
CA ALA A 173 9.48 -3.93 -16.49
C ALA A 173 8.49 -2.76 -16.44
N TYR A 174 7.24 -3.08 -16.77
CA TYR A 174 6.06 -2.30 -16.44
C TYR A 174 5.45 -2.82 -15.14
N THR A 175 4.90 -1.91 -14.33
CA THR A 175 4.22 -2.28 -13.08
C THR A 175 2.84 -1.64 -12.97
N ARG A 176 1.90 -2.35 -12.35
CA ARG A 176 0.61 -1.80 -11.94
C ARG A 176 0.16 -2.41 -10.63
N SER A 177 -0.41 -1.61 -9.74
CA SER A 177 -0.96 -2.08 -8.48
C SER A 177 -2.44 -1.74 -8.30
N GLY A 178 -3.09 -2.46 -7.40
CA GLY A 178 -4.48 -2.25 -7.03
C GLY A 178 -4.82 -2.90 -5.70
N ASP A 179 -5.95 -2.49 -5.12
CA ASP A 179 -6.42 -3.02 -3.85
C ASP A 179 -7.35 -4.23 -4.02
N LYS A 180 -7.33 -5.08 -2.99
CA LYS A 180 -8.21 -6.22 -2.73
C LYS A 180 -8.53 -6.23 -1.23
N GLY A 181 -9.35 -5.28 -0.79
CA GLY A 181 -9.66 -5.10 0.64
C GLY A 181 -8.48 -4.49 1.38
N ASN A 182 -7.95 -5.17 2.41
CA ASN A 182 -6.73 -4.76 3.12
C ASN A 182 -5.42 -5.21 2.44
N THR A 183 -5.54 -5.88 1.30
CA THR A 183 -4.43 -6.45 0.54
C THR A 183 -4.18 -5.62 -0.71
N ALA A 184 -2.93 -5.47 -1.11
CA ALA A 184 -2.56 -4.89 -2.39
C ALA A 184 -2.02 -5.97 -3.33
N ASN A 185 -2.28 -5.85 -4.62
CA ASN A 185 -1.59 -6.63 -5.64
C ASN A 185 -0.63 -5.75 -6.44
N ILE A 186 0.50 -6.29 -6.86
CA ILE A 186 1.46 -5.63 -7.75
C ILE A 186 1.77 -6.58 -8.91
N GLY A 187 1.30 -6.23 -10.10
CA GLY A 187 1.71 -6.88 -11.34
C GLY A 187 3.01 -6.28 -11.87
N VAL A 188 3.92 -7.13 -12.32
CA VAL A 188 5.19 -6.80 -12.96
C VAL A 188 5.24 -7.53 -14.29
N ILE A 189 5.38 -6.84 -15.42
CA ILE A 189 5.48 -7.43 -16.75
C ILE A 189 6.80 -6.99 -17.38
N ALA A 190 7.61 -7.95 -17.82
CA ALA A 190 8.88 -7.65 -18.47
C ALA A 190 8.65 -6.80 -19.73
N ARG A 191 9.47 -5.76 -19.93
CA ARG A 191 9.48 -4.96 -21.17
C ARG A 191 9.92 -5.77 -22.37
N HIS A 192 10.76 -6.79 -22.14
CA HIS A 192 11.22 -7.73 -23.14
C HIS A 192 11.30 -9.14 -22.55
N PRO A 193 10.97 -10.21 -23.31
CA PRO A 193 11.03 -11.59 -22.85
C PRO A 193 12.39 -11.99 -22.23
N LEU A 194 13.50 -11.50 -22.80
CA LEU A 194 14.85 -11.79 -22.30
C LEU A 194 15.13 -11.25 -20.88
N TYR A 195 14.35 -10.27 -20.41
CA TYR A 195 14.51 -9.74 -19.05
C TYR A 195 13.80 -10.62 -18.01
N TYR A 196 12.78 -11.36 -18.42
CA TYR A 196 11.93 -12.12 -17.51
C TYR A 196 12.68 -13.12 -16.61
N PRO A 197 13.66 -13.90 -17.10
CA PRO A 197 14.45 -14.78 -16.24
C PRO A 197 15.16 -14.03 -15.10
N TYR A 198 15.72 -12.85 -15.39
CA TYR A 198 16.36 -12.00 -14.40
C TYR A 198 15.36 -11.42 -13.41
N LEU A 199 14.22 -10.91 -13.89
CA LEU A 199 13.14 -10.44 -13.03
C LEU A 199 12.63 -11.53 -12.09
N LYS A 200 12.37 -12.74 -12.62
CA LYS A 200 11.87 -13.88 -11.85
C LYS A 200 12.88 -14.39 -10.82
N LYS A 201 14.18 -14.36 -11.12
CA LYS A 201 15.25 -14.73 -10.18
C LYS A 201 15.39 -13.71 -9.05
N THR A 202 15.33 -12.42 -9.35
CA THR A 202 15.60 -11.35 -8.37
C THR A 202 14.36 -10.93 -7.58
N LEU A 203 13.20 -10.79 -8.22
CA LEU A 203 11.94 -10.42 -7.57
C LEU A 203 11.28 -11.66 -6.95
N THR A 204 11.86 -12.13 -5.86
CA THR A 204 11.25 -13.17 -5.01
C THR A 204 10.18 -12.54 -4.11
N ALA A 205 9.27 -13.38 -3.58
CA ALA A 205 8.30 -12.92 -2.58
C ALA A 205 9.01 -12.25 -1.38
N LEU A 206 10.11 -12.84 -0.90
CA LEU A 206 10.92 -12.29 0.19
C LEU A 206 11.57 -10.94 -0.17
N ALA A 207 12.06 -10.77 -1.39
CA ALA A 207 12.64 -9.50 -1.82
C ALA A 207 11.60 -8.37 -1.82
N VAL A 208 10.38 -8.67 -2.29
CA VAL A 208 9.26 -7.71 -2.30
C VAL A 208 8.74 -7.47 -0.87
N GLU A 209 8.68 -8.50 -0.02
CA GLU A 209 8.35 -8.37 1.40
C GLU A 209 9.32 -7.43 2.11
N ASN A 210 10.61 -7.64 1.95
CA ASN A 210 11.64 -6.79 2.54
C ASN A 210 11.57 -5.34 2.05
N TYR A 211 11.26 -5.14 0.77
CA TYR A 211 11.10 -3.81 0.17
C TYR A 211 9.89 -3.06 0.77
N PHE A 212 8.77 -3.76 0.96
CA PHE A 212 7.52 -3.19 1.48
C PHE A 212 7.30 -3.38 2.99
N GLN A 213 8.29 -3.87 3.74
CA GLN A 213 8.15 -4.21 5.16
C GLN A 213 7.56 -3.07 6.02
N HIS A 214 7.84 -1.81 5.64
CA HIS A 214 7.34 -0.61 6.31
C HIS A 214 5.83 -0.37 6.13
N LEU A 215 5.17 -1.11 5.24
CA LEU A 215 3.74 -1.04 4.95
C LEU A 215 2.98 -2.29 5.37
N LEU A 216 3.67 -3.40 5.64
CA LEU A 216 3.06 -4.69 5.96
C LEU A 216 2.74 -4.79 7.45
N GLU A 217 1.53 -5.23 7.76
CA GLU A 217 1.07 -5.46 9.14
C GLU A 217 0.94 -6.97 9.37
N ARG A 218 1.74 -7.52 10.30
CA ARG A 218 1.70 -8.94 10.65
C ARG A 218 0.68 -9.16 11.77
N GLU A 219 -0.38 -9.90 11.49
CA GLU A 219 -1.39 -10.22 12.51
C GLU A 219 -1.04 -11.52 13.25
N GLN A 220 -0.40 -12.46 12.57
CA GLN A 220 0.04 -13.75 13.14
C GLN A 220 1.53 -14.01 12.84
N PRO A 221 2.31 -14.58 13.78
CA PRO A 221 3.74 -14.82 13.59
C PRO A 221 4.09 -15.56 12.29
N GLU A 222 3.35 -16.63 12.00
CA GLU A 222 3.61 -17.55 10.87
C GLU A 222 2.96 -17.11 9.55
N GLU A 223 2.37 -15.90 9.50
CA GLU A 223 1.65 -15.43 8.32
C GLU A 223 2.60 -15.15 7.14
N ILE A 224 2.28 -15.71 5.97
CA ILE A 224 2.90 -15.31 4.70
C ILE A 224 2.28 -14.00 4.25
N LEU A 225 3.07 -12.92 4.32
CA LEU A 225 2.64 -11.55 3.99
C LEU A 225 2.72 -11.25 2.50
N VAL A 226 3.68 -11.84 1.79
CA VAL A 226 3.81 -11.69 0.34
C VAL A 226 3.78 -13.04 -0.35
N SER A 227 2.86 -13.20 -1.29
CA SER A 227 2.81 -14.35 -2.19
C SER A 227 3.12 -13.91 -3.62
N ARG A 228 3.91 -14.71 -4.35
CA ARG A 228 4.21 -14.46 -5.77
C ARG A 228 3.53 -15.52 -6.63
N TYR A 229 2.94 -15.07 -7.72
CA TYR A 229 2.34 -15.89 -8.75
C TYR A 229 3.06 -15.60 -10.07
N ASP A 230 3.55 -16.64 -10.73
CA ASP A 230 4.27 -16.52 -11.99
C ASP A 230 3.28 -16.60 -13.16
N LEU A 231 3.39 -15.68 -14.13
CA LEU A 231 2.56 -15.62 -15.34
C LEU A 231 3.45 -15.71 -16.59
N PRO A 232 4.06 -16.88 -16.88
CA PRO A 232 5.08 -17.01 -17.92
C PRO A 232 4.56 -16.68 -19.32
N GLY A 233 3.28 -16.94 -19.62
CA GLY A 233 2.69 -16.66 -20.93
C GLY A 233 2.65 -15.18 -21.33
N ILE A 234 2.84 -14.27 -20.37
CA ILE A 234 2.98 -12.83 -20.60
C ILE A 234 4.27 -12.27 -20.01
N TYR A 235 5.24 -13.14 -19.67
CA TYR A 235 6.50 -12.74 -19.03
C TYR A 235 6.29 -11.89 -17.78
N GLY A 236 5.27 -12.27 -16.98
CA GLY A 236 4.79 -11.48 -15.85
C GLY A 236 4.93 -12.19 -14.51
N LEU A 237 4.92 -11.40 -13.44
CA LEU A 237 4.86 -11.81 -12.04
C LEU A 237 3.73 -11.00 -11.37
N ASN A 238 2.97 -11.63 -10.48
CA ASN A 238 1.99 -10.94 -9.66
C ASN A 238 2.29 -11.20 -8.18
N PHE A 239 2.43 -10.13 -7.42
CA PHE A 239 2.65 -10.17 -5.99
C PHE A 239 1.37 -9.79 -5.27
N VAL A 240 1.02 -10.54 -4.23
CA VAL A 240 -0.11 -10.25 -3.34
C VAL A 240 0.46 -9.95 -1.97
N LEU A 241 0.31 -8.69 -1.52
CA LEU A 241 0.83 -8.15 -0.27
C LEU A 241 -0.32 -8.03 0.73
N LYS A 242 -0.45 -9.01 1.63
CA LYS A 242 -1.48 -9.06 2.66
C LYS A 242 -1.28 -7.95 3.69
N ASN A 243 -2.40 -7.47 4.24
CA ASN A 243 -2.43 -6.49 5.33
C ASN A 243 -1.51 -5.27 5.09
N SER A 244 -1.48 -4.81 3.83
CA SER A 244 -0.54 -3.79 3.35
C SER A 244 -1.18 -2.43 3.18
N LEU A 245 -2.49 -2.30 3.46
CA LEU A 245 -3.26 -1.08 3.22
C LEU A 245 -3.79 -0.42 4.50
N GLY A 246 -3.45 -0.92 5.69
CA GLY A 246 -3.84 -0.31 6.97
C GLY A 246 -5.34 -0.34 7.26
N GLY A 247 -6.03 -1.42 6.87
CA GLY A 247 -7.47 -1.62 6.97
C GLY A 247 -8.21 -1.53 5.63
N GLY A 248 -7.53 -1.18 4.54
CA GLY A 248 -8.09 -1.06 3.20
C GLY A 248 -8.71 0.31 2.90
N GLY A 249 -9.20 0.50 1.66
CA GLY A 249 -9.56 1.83 1.13
C GLY A 249 -10.46 2.71 2.01
N THR A 250 -11.41 2.12 2.72
CA THR A 250 -12.39 2.84 3.57
C THR A 250 -11.95 2.99 5.03
N ALA A 251 -10.93 2.25 5.46
CA ALA A 251 -10.48 2.22 6.84
C ALA A 251 -9.01 2.56 7.02
N SER A 252 -8.28 2.84 5.94
CA SER A 252 -6.89 3.25 6.01
C SER A 252 -6.74 4.70 6.45
N LEU A 253 -5.77 4.93 7.32
CA LEU A 253 -5.31 6.27 7.70
C LEU A 253 -4.19 6.80 6.78
N ARG A 254 -3.73 6.00 5.82
CA ARG A 254 -2.60 6.30 4.93
C ARG A 254 -3.01 7.26 3.81
N SER A 255 -2.04 8.01 3.27
CA SER A 255 -2.26 8.89 2.11
C SER A 255 -2.56 8.14 0.81
N ASP A 256 -2.06 6.91 0.65
CA ASP A 256 -2.42 5.98 -0.43
C ASP A 256 -3.19 4.78 0.14
N PRO A 257 -4.49 4.93 0.45
CA PRO A 257 -5.28 3.88 1.10
C PRO A 257 -5.60 2.69 0.17
N GLN A 258 -5.31 2.80 -1.13
CA GLN A 258 -5.58 1.77 -2.14
C GLN A 258 -4.30 1.16 -2.74
N GLY A 259 -3.11 1.58 -2.27
CA GLY A 259 -1.83 1.08 -2.76
C GLY A 259 -1.59 1.36 -4.25
N LYS A 260 -2.18 2.43 -4.80
CA LYS A 260 -2.05 2.78 -6.23
C LYS A 260 -0.62 3.16 -6.60
N ALA A 261 0.15 3.65 -5.65
CA ALA A 261 1.55 4.00 -5.82
C ALA A 261 2.49 2.80 -5.66
N PHE A 262 2.05 1.66 -5.11
CA PHE A 262 2.95 0.54 -4.78
C PHE A 262 3.70 0.01 -6.01
N GLY A 263 3.04 -0.12 -7.15
CA GLY A 263 3.72 -0.48 -8.39
C GLY A 263 4.82 0.52 -8.75
N GLN A 264 4.53 1.82 -8.64
CA GLN A 264 5.50 2.88 -8.93
C GLN A 264 6.66 2.91 -7.94
N MET A 265 6.41 2.64 -6.66
CA MET A 265 7.48 2.48 -5.67
C MET A 265 8.39 1.32 -6.06
N LEU A 266 7.84 0.16 -6.43
CA LEU A 266 8.64 -1.02 -6.78
C LEU A 266 9.51 -0.79 -8.04
N LEU A 267 9.19 0.17 -8.92
CA LEU A 267 10.03 0.53 -10.06
C LEU A 267 11.45 0.97 -9.65
N ASP A 268 11.63 1.48 -8.43
CA ASP A 268 12.94 1.83 -7.86
C ASP A 268 13.77 0.65 -7.38
N PHE A 269 13.18 -0.55 -7.34
CA PHE A 269 13.89 -1.76 -6.95
C PHE A 269 15.08 -1.99 -7.89
N LYS A 270 16.29 -2.13 -7.32
CA LYS A 270 17.52 -2.31 -8.08
C LYS A 270 17.78 -3.79 -8.34
N ILE A 271 17.84 -4.17 -9.61
CA ILE A 271 18.27 -5.49 -10.06
C ILE A 271 19.77 -5.43 -10.30
N LYS A 272 20.53 -6.19 -9.51
CA LYS A 272 21.99 -6.14 -9.45
C LYS A 272 22.60 -7.42 -9.99
N HIS A 273 23.89 -7.34 -10.34
CA HIS A 273 24.70 -8.49 -10.77
C HIS A 273 24.17 -9.14 -12.05
N VAL A 274 23.80 -8.31 -13.03
CA VAL A 274 23.29 -8.75 -14.33
C VAL A 274 24.25 -8.32 -15.46
N PRO A 275 24.25 -9.00 -16.61
CA PRO A 275 25.01 -8.56 -17.78
C PRO A 275 24.43 -7.24 -18.31
N ASP A 276 25.01 -6.70 -19.37
CA ASP A 276 24.36 -5.64 -20.11
C ASP A 276 23.08 -6.20 -20.73
N LEU A 277 21.94 -5.94 -20.10
CA LEU A 277 20.65 -6.46 -20.56
C LEU A 277 20.15 -5.67 -21.77
N LYS A 278 20.50 -4.39 -21.87
CA LYS A 278 20.03 -3.55 -22.98
C LYS A 278 20.72 -3.95 -24.29
N SER A 279 21.98 -4.39 -24.24
CA SER A 279 22.65 -4.94 -25.42
C SER A 279 22.10 -6.31 -25.87
N LEU A 280 21.26 -6.99 -25.07
CA LEU A 280 20.65 -8.26 -25.47
C LEU A 280 19.43 -8.09 -26.38
N ILE A 281 18.90 -6.87 -26.50
CA ILE A 281 17.71 -6.55 -27.30
C ILE A 281 18.02 -5.73 -28.55
N GLU A 282 19.26 -5.28 -28.70
CA GLU A 282 19.81 -4.64 -29.91
C GLU A 282 20.26 -5.71 -30.92
#